data_AF-A0A1F3NSD2-F1
#
_entry.id   AF-A0A1F3NSD2-F1
#
_cell.length_a   1.000
_cell.length_b   1.000
_cell.length_c   1.000
_cell.angle_alpha   90.00
_cell.angle_beta   90.00
_cell.angle_gamma   90.00
#
_symmetry.space_group_name_H-M   'P 1'
#
loop_
_entity.id
_entity.type
_entity.pdbx_description
1 polymer ?
#
loop_
_entity_poly.entity_id
_entity_poly.type
_entity_poly.pdbx_seq_one_letter_code
_entity_poly.pdbx_strand_id
1 'polypeptide(L)'
;NEKYVKATELLAQLMPRYRATEKAENLNWLNAQSYFKMKDYFSASTYFKSYVDTYPFGKYAEEATFMGALCDYNISPRAELDQENTRNAIEGFSLFMTRYPYSPRIEECKKYMKELQERLVEKSYLSAKLYFDMKQYKAAITALTNSLKDYSDTEFREEMMYLRLSSLFQYAENSLAVRQKERYQATLDDYYSFMEEFPESKYSRDVKRIFQRTSEYLKTGNIEPVANNQ
;
A
#
# COMPACT_ATOMS: atom_id res chain seq x y z
N ASN A 1 10.86 7.81 -30.02
CA ASN A 1 10.30 6.43 -30.05
C ASN A 1 10.74 5.64 -31.27
N GLU A 2 10.54 6.12 -32.49
CA GLU A 2 10.86 5.38 -33.73
C GLU A 2 12.30 4.82 -33.80
N LYS A 3 13.30 5.57 -33.31
CA LYS A 3 14.70 5.13 -33.27
C LYS A 3 14.94 3.97 -32.30
N TYR A 4 14.20 3.91 -31.20
CA TYR A 4 14.34 2.86 -30.19
C TYR A 4 13.61 1.57 -30.59
N VAL A 5 12.48 1.68 -31.30
CA VAL A 5 11.79 0.53 -31.91
C VAL A 5 12.71 -0.15 -32.92
N LYS A 6 13.31 0.61 -33.84
CA LYS A 6 14.30 0.06 -34.79
C LYS A 6 15.51 -0.54 -34.07
N ALA A 7 15.92 0.04 -32.93
CA ALA A 7 17.02 -0.50 -32.14
C ALA A 7 16.65 -1.86 -31.53
N THR A 8 15.47 -2.02 -30.92
CA THR A 8 15.05 -3.30 -30.33
C THR A 8 14.88 -4.39 -31.39
N GLU A 9 14.36 -4.06 -32.58
CA GLU A 9 14.25 -5.00 -33.72
C GLU A 9 15.63 -5.51 -34.19
N LEU A 10 16.63 -4.62 -34.28
CA LEU A 10 17.99 -5.00 -34.65
C LEU A 10 18.67 -5.80 -33.53
N LEU A 11 18.47 -5.40 -32.28
CA LEU A 11 19.04 -6.09 -31.11
C LEU A 11 18.48 -7.51 -30.99
N ALA A 12 17.19 -7.73 -31.22
CA ALA A 12 16.58 -9.06 -31.22
C ALA A 12 17.23 -10.02 -32.22
N GLN A 13 17.69 -9.52 -33.37
CA GLN A 13 18.40 -10.33 -34.37
C GLN A 13 19.87 -10.58 -33.99
N LEU A 14 20.52 -9.61 -33.34
CA LEU A 14 21.94 -9.68 -33.00
C LEU A 14 22.18 -10.49 -31.72
N MET A 15 21.42 -10.27 -30.66
CA MET A 15 21.64 -10.85 -29.33
C MET A 15 21.86 -12.38 -29.34
N PRO A 16 21.10 -13.20 -30.09
CA PRO A 16 21.34 -14.65 -30.14
C PRO A 16 22.74 -15.01 -30.66
N ARG A 17 23.26 -14.25 -31.64
CA ARG A 17 24.58 -14.49 -32.26
C ARG A 17 25.74 -14.10 -31.35
N TYR A 18 25.51 -13.16 -30.43
CA TYR A 18 26.55 -12.61 -29.55
C TYR A 18 26.47 -13.15 -28.10
N ARG A 19 25.56 -14.09 -27.79
CA ARG A 19 25.26 -14.55 -26.42
C ARG A 19 26.49 -14.96 -25.60
N ALA A 20 27.47 -15.63 -26.21
CA ALA A 20 28.69 -16.12 -25.54
C ALA A 20 29.91 -15.22 -25.80
N THR A 21 29.70 -13.93 -26.09
CA THR A 21 30.78 -12.97 -26.38
C THR A 21 30.82 -11.86 -25.34
N GLU A 22 31.93 -11.16 -25.25
CA GLU A 22 32.10 -9.97 -24.38
C GLU A 22 31.10 -8.84 -24.71
N LYS A 23 30.49 -8.86 -25.91
CA LYS A 23 29.47 -7.87 -26.31
C LYS A 23 28.09 -8.17 -25.74
N ALA A 24 27.84 -9.39 -25.26
CA ALA A 24 26.52 -9.85 -24.82
C ALA A 24 25.91 -8.93 -23.75
N GLU A 25 26.72 -8.58 -22.74
CA GLU A 25 26.28 -7.72 -21.64
C GLU A 25 25.81 -6.34 -22.13
N ASN A 26 26.63 -5.68 -22.95
CA ASN A 26 26.29 -4.38 -23.52
C ASN A 26 25.03 -4.43 -24.38
N LEU A 27 24.82 -5.50 -25.16
CA LEU A 27 23.63 -5.65 -25.99
C LEU A 27 22.36 -5.84 -25.14
N ASN A 28 22.41 -6.63 -24.07
CA ASN A 28 21.29 -6.79 -23.13
C ASN A 28 20.95 -5.47 -22.45
N TRP A 29 21.97 -4.74 -21.99
CA TRP A 29 21.80 -3.41 -21.39
C TRP A 29 21.13 -2.43 -22.35
N LEU A 30 21.62 -2.34 -23.60
CA LEU A 30 21.04 -1.46 -24.63
C LEU A 30 19.60 -1.84 -24.98
N ASN A 31 19.27 -3.14 -24.96
CA ASN A 31 17.92 -3.61 -25.22
C ASN A 31 16.96 -3.13 -24.12
N ALA A 32 17.28 -3.39 -22.85
CA ALA A 32 16.47 -2.94 -21.72
C ALA A 32 16.27 -1.41 -21.72
N GLN A 33 17.36 -0.65 -21.94
CA GLN A 33 17.32 0.80 -22.05
C GLN A 33 16.44 1.28 -23.22
N SER A 34 16.44 0.58 -24.35
CA SER A 34 15.61 0.96 -25.50
C SER A 34 14.12 0.86 -25.18
N TYR A 35 13.69 -0.23 -24.53
CA TYR A 35 12.31 -0.38 -24.03
C TYR A 35 11.96 0.71 -23.01
N PHE A 36 12.86 1.02 -22.08
CA PHE A 36 12.65 2.10 -21.12
C PHE A 36 12.44 3.45 -21.81
N LYS A 37 13.27 3.79 -22.81
CA LYS A 37 13.15 5.03 -23.58
C LYS A 37 11.91 5.08 -24.46
N MET A 38 11.32 3.93 -24.80
CA MET A 38 10.00 3.84 -25.43
C MET A 38 8.84 4.02 -24.45
N LYS A 39 9.13 4.07 -23.14
CA LYS A 39 8.14 3.99 -22.05
C LYS A 39 7.37 2.67 -22.02
N ASP A 40 7.90 1.63 -22.67
CA ASP A 40 7.44 0.27 -22.48
C ASP A 40 8.08 -0.28 -21.21
N TYR A 41 7.60 0.21 -20.08
CA TYR A 41 8.14 -0.09 -18.76
C TYR A 41 7.91 -1.56 -18.37
N PHE A 42 6.85 -2.19 -18.87
CA PHE A 42 6.62 -3.61 -18.64
C PHE A 42 7.76 -4.44 -19.23
N SER A 43 8.03 -4.27 -20.53
CA SER A 43 9.12 -4.98 -21.19
C SER A 43 10.49 -4.57 -20.63
N ALA A 44 10.68 -3.28 -20.36
CA ALA A 44 11.91 -2.77 -19.77
C ALA A 44 12.21 -3.42 -18.40
N SER A 45 11.22 -3.52 -17.51
CA SER A 45 11.35 -4.19 -16.21
C SER A 45 11.85 -5.63 -16.38
N THR A 46 11.22 -6.40 -17.27
CA THR A 46 11.63 -7.77 -17.57
C THR A 46 13.07 -7.85 -18.06
N TYR A 47 13.47 -6.99 -19.00
CA TYR A 47 14.84 -7.02 -19.53
C TYR A 47 15.89 -6.52 -18.53
N PHE A 48 15.59 -5.55 -17.67
CA PHE A 48 16.50 -5.14 -16.60
C PHE A 48 16.69 -6.23 -15.56
N LYS A 49 15.60 -6.90 -15.11
CA LYS A 49 15.68 -8.03 -14.18
C LYS A 49 16.49 -9.17 -14.77
N SER A 50 16.21 -9.55 -16.02
CA SER A 50 16.97 -10.57 -16.74
C SER A 50 18.46 -10.21 -16.89
N TYR A 51 18.77 -8.92 -17.12
CA TYR A 51 20.17 -8.45 -17.13
C TYR A 51 20.83 -8.69 -15.77
N VAL A 52 20.18 -8.34 -14.65
CA VAL A 52 20.74 -8.52 -13.30
C VAL A 52 20.92 -10.00 -12.95
N ASP A 53 19.99 -10.86 -13.37
CA ASP A 53 20.09 -12.31 -13.18
C ASP A 53 21.26 -12.91 -13.97
N THR A 54 21.48 -12.41 -15.20
CA THR A 54 22.54 -12.91 -16.09
C THR A 54 23.92 -12.33 -15.74
N TYR A 55 23.97 -11.07 -15.33
CA TYR A 55 25.19 -10.32 -15.07
C TYR A 55 25.16 -9.68 -13.66
N PRO A 56 25.12 -10.48 -12.58
CA PRO A 56 24.99 -9.96 -11.22
C PRO A 56 26.18 -9.10 -10.78
N PHE A 57 27.34 -9.28 -11.39
CA PHE A 57 28.54 -8.45 -11.17
C PHE A 57 28.90 -7.62 -12.41
N GLY A 58 27.94 -7.45 -13.32
CA GLY A 58 28.11 -6.70 -14.55
C GLY A 58 28.32 -5.22 -14.31
N LYS A 59 28.88 -4.56 -15.33
CA LYS A 59 29.15 -3.11 -15.37
C LYS A 59 27.91 -2.27 -15.06
N TYR A 60 26.72 -2.75 -15.42
CA TYR A 60 25.45 -2.04 -15.23
C TYR A 60 24.56 -2.66 -14.16
N ALA A 61 25.06 -3.60 -13.33
CA ALA A 61 24.23 -4.33 -12.37
C ALA A 61 23.50 -3.41 -11.38
N GLU A 62 24.19 -2.40 -10.84
CA GLU A 62 23.57 -1.41 -9.94
C GLU A 62 22.45 -0.64 -10.65
N GLU A 63 22.77 0.00 -11.77
CA GLU A 63 21.81 0.80 -12.51
C GLU A 63 20.64 -0.05 -13.03
N ALA A 64 20.88 -1.27 -13.51
CA ALA A 64 19.82 -2.19 -13.96
C ALA A 64 18.89 -2.62 -12.82
N THR A 65 19.43 -2.86 -11.62
CA THR A 65 18.62 -3.19 -10.44
C THR A 65 17.69 -2.03 -10.09
N PHE A 66 18.20 -0.80 -10.06
CA PHE A 66 17.39 0.40 -9.84
C PHE A 66 16.34 0.59 -10.94
N MET A 67 16.76 0.50 -12.20
CA MET A 67 15.89 0.74 -13.35
C MET A 67 14.76 -0.28 -13.46
N GLY A 68 14.99 -1.55 -13.08
CA GLY A 68 13.94 -2.56 -12.98
C GLY A 68 12.85 -2.17 -11.98
N ALA A 69 13.23 -1.76 -10.77
CA ALA A 69 12.29 -1.29 -9.75
C ALA A 69 11.57 0.01 -10.19
N LEU A 70 12.30 0.92 -10.83
CA LEU A 70 11.73 2.16 -11.36
C LEU A 70 10.69 1.88 -12.46
N CYS A 71 10.90 0.88 -13.31
CA CYS A 71 9.90 0.47 -14.29
C CYS A 71 8.61 0.03 -13.61
N ASP A 72 8.71 -0.83 -12.59
CA ASP A 72 7.55 -1.31 -11.82
C ASP A 72 6.82 -0.15 -11.13
N TYR A 73 7.56 0.84 -10.60
CA TYR A 73 6.99 2.07 -10.06
C TYR A 73 6.19 2.85 -11.12
N ASN A 74 6.72 2.99 -12.34
CA ASN A 74 6.04 3.73 -13.41
C ASN A 74 4.76 3.05 -13.93
N ILE A 75 4.64 1.73 -13.77
CA ILE A 75 3.43 0.96 -14.13
C ILE A 75 2.55 0.63 -12.94
N SER A 76 2.92 1.08 -11.74
CA SER A 76 2.10 0.96 -10.55
C SER A 76 0.83 1.81 -10.73
N PRO A 77 -0.36 1.19 -10.72
CA PRO A 77 -1.61 1.90 -10.96
C PRO A 77 -2.11 2.58 -9.69
N ARG A 78 -3.06 3.51 -9.83
CA ARG A 78 -3.82 4.10 -8.71
C ARG A 78 -4.45 3.05 -7.78
N ALA A 79 -4.70 3.43 -6.52
CA ALA A 79 -5.04 2.55 -5.41
C ALA A 79 -6.25 1.61 -5.64
N GLU A 80 -7.23 2.03 -6.43
CA GLU A 80 -8.45 1.26 -6.71
C GLU A 80 -8.17 -0.01 -7.52
N LEU A 81 -7.08 -0.05 -8.29
CA LEU A 81 -6.71 -1.17 -9.16
C LEU A 81 -5.80 -2.16 -8.44
N ASP A 82 -5.52 -3.31 -9.06
CA ASP A 82 -4.60 -4.30 -8.51
C ASP A 82 -3.19 -3.70 -8.29
N GLN A 83 -2.56 -4.04 -7.17
CA GLN A 83 -1.31 -3.42 -6.71
C GLN A 83 -0.11 -4.37 -6.80
N GLU A 84 -0.13 -5.38 -7.68
CA GLU A 84 1.01 -6.26 -7.91
C GLU A 84 2.28 -5.47 -8.26
N ASN A 85 2.22 -4.59 -9.26
CA ASN A 85 3.36 -3.75 -9.65
C ASN A 85 3.85 -2.83 -8.52
N THR A 86 2.95 -2.37 -7.66
CA THR A 86 3.30 -1.56 -6.48
C THR A 86 4.16 -2.34 -5.50
N ARG A 87 3.78 -3.58 -5.21
CA ARG A 87 4.55 -4.49 -4.35
C ARG A 87 5.88 -4.85 -4.99
N ASN A 88 5.88 -5.19 -6.28
CA ASN A 88 7.10 -5.49 -7.04
C ASN A 88 8.10 -4.31 -7.00
N ALA A 89 7.61 -3.08 -7.13
CA ALA A 89 8.45 -1.89 -7.04
C ALA A 89 9.05 -1.69 -5.63
N ILE A 90 8.25 -1.88 -4.57
CA ILE A 90 8.73 -1.83 -3.17
C ILE A 90 9.82 -2.88 -2.93
N GLU A 91 9.59 -4.11 -3.38
CA GLU A 91 10.56 -5.20 -3.26
C GLU A 91 11.85 -4.90 -4.04
N GLY A 92 11.71 -4.41 -5.28
CA GLY A 92 12.84 -4.04 -6.12
C GLY A 92 13.70 -2.91 -5.52
N PHE A 93 13.07 -1.85 -5.01
CA PHE A 93 13.79 -0.77 -4.33
C PHE A 93 14.43 -1.23 -3.02
N SER A 94 13.75 -2.08 -2.25
CA SER A 94 14.31 -2.68 -1.03
C SER A 94 15.57 -3.50 -1.35
N LEU A 95 15.49 -4.35 -2.38
CA LEU A 95 16.62 -5.14 -2.87
C LEU A 95 17.77 -4.24 -3.33
N PHE A 96 17.48 -3.17 -4.08
CA PHE A 96 18.49 -2.20 -4.50
C PHE A 96 19.20 -1.58 -3.30
N MET A 97 18.46 -1.09 -2.30
CA MET A 97 19.05 -0.46 -1.11
C MET A 97 19.85 -1.45 -0.26
N THR A 98 19.42 -2.71 -0.17
CA THR A 98 20.18 -3.75 0.53
C THR A 98 21.48 -4.09 -0.19
N ARG A 99 21.45 -4.16 -1.52
CA ARG A 99 22.61 -4.56 -2.33
C ARG A 99 23.62 -3.43 -2.55
N TYR A 100 23.14 -2.20 -2.64
CA TYR A 100 23.94 -1.00 -2.94
C TYR A 100 23.71 0.09 -1.88
N PRO A 101 23.99 -0.17 -0.59
CA PRO A 101 23.64 0.72 0.53
C PRO A 101 24.34 2.09 0.51
N TYR A 102 25.41 2.23 -0.28
CA TYR A 102 26.17 3.48 -0.44
C TYR A 102 25.86 4.20 -1.76
N SER A 103 24.87 3.73 -2.52
CA SER A 103 24.50 4.37 -3.78
C SER A 103 23.98 5.80 -3.55
N PRO A 104 24.28 6.77 -4.43
CA PRO A 104 23.65 8.09 -4.37
C PRO A 104 22.12 8.04 -4.59
N ARG A 105 21.57 6.91 -5.07
CA ARG A 105 20.13 6.72 -5.33
C ARG A 105 19.31 6.28 -4.12
N ILE A 106 19.92 6.07 -2.95
CA ILE A 106 19.20 5.59 -1.75
C ILE A 106 18.04 6.51 -1.35
N GLU A 107 18.27 7.82 -1.33
CA GLU A 107 17.21 8.78 -0.96
C GLU A 107 16.08 8.82 -1.99
N GLU A 108 16.41 8.64 -3.27
CA GLU A 108 15.41 8.53 -4.35
C GLU A 108 14.54 7.27 -4.16
N CYS A 109 15.15 6.13 -3.82
CA CYS A 109 14.43 4.88 -3.55
C CYS A 109 13.48 5.02 -2.35
N LYS A 110 13.93 5.63 -1.25
CA LYS A 110 13.08 5.88 -0.08
C LYS A 110 11.86 6.73 -0.42
N LYS A 111 12.04 7.76 -1.25
CA LYS A 111 10.92 8.60 -1.72
C LYS A 111 9.90 7.77 -2.51
N TYR A 112 10.35 7.00 -3.50
CA TYR A 112 9.44 6.16 -4.28
C TYR A 112 8.73 5.12 -3.41
N MET A 113 9.45 4.47 -2.48
CA MET A 113 8.85 3.50 -1.57
C MET A 113 7.77 4.12 -0.68
N LYS A 114 7.98 5.35 -0.19
CA LYS A 114 6.98 6.07 0.59
C LYS A 114 5.69 6.28 -0.21
N GLU A 115 5.81 6.79 -1.45
CA GLU A 115 4.66 7.00 -2.33
C GLU A 115 3.92 5.69 -2.67
N LEU A 116 4.66 4.59 -2.86
CA LEU A 116 4.08 3.27 -3.11
C LEU A 116 3.37 2.71 -1.86
N GLN A 117 3.94 2.91 -0.68
CA GLN A 117 3.32 2.52 0.59
C GLN A 117 2.03 3.31 0.85
N GLU A 118 2.04 4.63 0.65
CA GLU A 118 0.84 5.47 0.73
C GLU A 118 -0.28 4.95 -0.18
N ARG A 119 0.06 4.48 -1.38
CA ARG A 119 -0.91 3.87 -2.31
C ARG A 119 -1.51 2.56 -1.83
N LEU A 120 -0.70 1.71 -1.18
CA LEU A 120 -1.21 0.46 -0.56
C LEU A 120 -2.14 0.76 0.61
N VAL A 121 -1.79 1.77 1.41
CA VAL A 121 -2.61 2.24 2.53
C VAL A 121 -3.95 2.78 2.02
N GLU A 122 -3.93 3.64 1.00
CA GLU A 122 -5.13 4.19 0.37
C GLU A 122 -6.04 3.07 -0.17
N LYS A 123 -5.47 2.06 -0.84
CA LYS A 123 -6.24 0.89 -1.31
C LYS A 123 -6.93 0.16 -0.16
N SER A 124 -6.20 -0.08 0.93
CA SER A 124 -6.73 -0.77 2.10
C SER A 124 -7.88 0.02 2.73
N TYR A 125 -7.69 1.32 2.92
CA TYR A 125 -8.71 2.24 3.40
C TYR A 125 -9.96 2.24 2.50
N LEU A 126 -9.80 2.43 1.19
CA LEU A 126 -10.92 2.46 0.23
C LEU A 126 -11.70 1.14 0.24
N SER A 127 -11.00 0.01 0.33
CA SER A 127 -11.64 -1.32 0.40
C SER A 127 -12.45 -1.48 1.69
N ALA A 128 -11.90 -1.03 2.82
CA ALA A 128 -12.58 -1.10 4.11
C ALA A 128 -13.79 -0.15 4.18
N LYS A 129 -13.65 1.06 3.64
CA LYS A 129 -14.71 2.05 3.53
C LYS A 129 -15.85 1.56 2.62
N LEU A 130 -15.53 0.87 1.52
CA LEU A 130 -16.55 0.28 0.65
C LEU A 130 -17.46 -0.70 1.40
N TYR A 131 -16.89 -1.56 2.26
CA TYR A 131 -17.71 -2.46 3.09
C TYR A 131 -18.63 -1.70 4.04
N PHE A 132 -18.15 -0.60 4.62
CA PHE A 132 -18.96 0.26 5.46
C PHE A 132 -20.11 0.90 4.67
N ASP A 133 -19.81 1.48 3.51
CA ASP A 133 -20.79 2.14 2.62
C ASP A 133 -21.87 1.13 2.14
N MET A 134 -21.48 -0.13 1.93
CA MET A 134 -22.39 -1.24 1.61
C MET A 134 -23.15 -1.80 2.82
N LYS A 135 -22.97 -1.24 4.02
CA LYS A 135 -23.53 -1.70 5.30
C LYS A 135 -23.13 -3.13 5.67
N GLN A 136 -22.04 -3.63 5.10
CA GLN A 136 -21.45 -4.92 5.44
C GLN A 136 -20.54 -4.76 6.68
N TYR A 137 -21.13 -4.33 7.80
CA TYR A 137 -20.40 -3.87 8.97
C TYR A 137 -19.42 -4.91 9.54
N LYS A 138 -19.77 -6.20 9.54
CA LYS A 138 -18.84 -7.26 9.97
C LYS A 138 -17.57 -7.30 9.11
N ALA A 139 -17.72 -7.19 7.78
CA ALA A 139 -16.60 -7.18 6.86
C ALA A 139 -15.79 -5.88 7.00
N ALA A 140 -16.47 -4.74 7.17
CA ALA A 140 -15.84 -3.45 7.43
C ALA A 140 -14.98 -3.49 8.70
N ILE A 141 -15.49 -4.05 9.81
CA ILE A 141 -14.73 -4.22 11.06
C ILE A 141 -13.44 -5.01 10.80
N THR A 142 -13.54 -6.18 10.16
CA THR A 142 -12.35 -7.00 9.85
C THR A 142 -11.36 -6.26 8.96
N ALA A 143 -11.82 -5.60 7.91
CA ALA A 143 -10.97 -4.86 6.98
C ALA A 143 -10.28 -3.66 7.67
N LEU A 144 -11.02 -2.88 8.47
CA LEU A 144 -10.49 -1.73 9.21
C LEU A 144 -9.50 -2.17 10.30
N THR A 145 -9.79 -3.25 11.02
CA THR A 145 -8.85 -3.81 12.02
C THR A 145 -7.54 -4.23 11.36
N ASN A 146 -7.60 -4.92 10.22
CA ASN A 146 -6.39 -5.32 9.49
C ASN A 146 -5.64 -4.08 8.98
N SER A 147 -6.34 -3.11 8.38
CA SER A 147 -5.74 -1.87 7.88
C SER A 147 -5.04 -1.07 8.99
N LEU A 148 -5.67 -0.91 10.15
CA LEU A 148 -5.11 -0.20 11.30
C LEU A 148 -3.91 -0.93 11.94
N LYS A 149 -3.84 -2.25 11.78
CA LYS A 149 -2.73 -3.08 12.23
C LYS A 149 -1.54 -2.98 11.27
N ASP A 150 -1.80 -3.08 9.97
CA ASP A 150 -0.76 -3.09 8.94
C ASP A 150 -0.22 -1.67 8.67
N TYR A 151 -1.06 -0.64 8.87
CA TYR A 151 -0.76 0.76 8.60
C TYR A 151 -1.08 1.63 9.82
N SER A 152 -0.25 1.54 10.86
CA SER A 152 -0.47 2.31 12.09
C SER A 152 -0.13 3.80 11.97
N ASP A 153 0.71 4.18 11.02
CA ASP A 153 1.16 5.56 10.79
C ASP A 153 0.62 6.07 9.45
N THR A 154 -0.69 6.33 9.39
CA THR A 154 -1.38 6.80 8.19
C THR A 154 -2.29 7.97 8.51
N GLU A 155 -2.39 8.90 7.57
CA GLU A 155 -3.36 10.01 7.63
C GLU A 155 -4.82 9.54 7.71
N PHE A 156 -5.14 8.33 7.24
CA PHE A 156 -6.49 7.78 7.30
C PHE A 156 -6.84 7.19 8.68
N ARG A 157 -5.92 7.20 9.65
CA ARG A 157 -6.07 6.47 10.91
C ARG A 157 -7.28 6.90 11.73
N GLU A 158 -7.44 8.21 11.95
CA GLU A 158 -8.59 8.76 12.69
C GLU A 158 -9.91 8.32 12.04
N GLU A 159 -10.01 8.44 10.72
CA GLU A 159 -11.22 8.06 10.00
C GLU A 159 -11.46 6.54 10.01
N MET A 160 -10.42 5.72 9.84
CA MET A 160 -10.55 4.27 9.93
C MET A 160 -11.00 3.81 11.32
N MET A 161 -10.50 4.44 12.39
CA MET A 161 -10.94 4.14 13.75
C MET A 161 -12.40 4.58 13.96
N TYR A 162 -12.79 5.77 13.46
CA TYR A 162 -14.18 6.20 13.49
C TYR A 162 -15.11 5.25 12.72
N LEU A 163 -14.74 4.84 11.50
CA LEU A 163 -15.51 3.91 10.70
C LEU A 163 -15.62 2.55 11.38
N ARG A 164 -14.59 2.12 12.11
CA ARG A 164 -14.60 0.84 12.86
C ARG A 164 -15.57 0.92 14.02
N LEU A 165 -15.51 1.98 14.82
CA LEU A 165 -16.44 2.25 15.91
C LEU A 165 -17.88 2.31 15.41
N SER A 166 -18.12 3.07 14.34
CA SER A 166 -19.42 3.19 13.71
C SER A 166 -19.93 1.83 13.19
N SER A 167 -19.06 1.03 12.58
CA SER A 167 -19.38 -0.33 12.14
C SER A 167 -19.73 -1.25 13.30
N LEU A 168 -18.99 -1.20 14.41
CA LEU A 168 -19.26 -2.00 15.62
C LEU A 168 -20.63 -1.66 16.19
N PHE A 169 -20.92 -0.37 16.32
CA PHE A 169 -22.21 0.12 16.81
C PHE A 169 -23.36 -0.33 15.91
N GLN A 170 -23.25 -0.09 14.60
CA GLN A 170 -24.27 -0.50 13.63
C GLN A 170 -24.44 -2.02 13.58
N TYR A 171 -23.35 -2.78 13.71
CA TYR A 171 -23.42 -4.23 13.79
C TYR A 171 -24.15 -4.67 15.06
N ALA A 172 -23.89 -4.05 16.21
CA ALA A 172 -24.61 -4.29 17.45
C ALA A 172 -26.11 -3.99 17.30
N GLU A 173 -26.49 -2.82 16.80
CA GLU A 173 -27.91 -2.43 16.61
C GLU A 173 -28.68 -3.46 15.79
N ASN A 174 -28.09 -3.94 14.69
CA ASN A 174 -28.73 -4.87 13.76
C ASN A 174 -28.59 -6.35 14.16
N SER A 175 -28.21 -6.64 15.41
CA SER A 175 -28.01 -7.99 15.93
C SER A 175 -29.23 -8.57 16.62
N LEU A 176 -29.29 -9.90 16.69
CA LEU A 176 -30.17 -10.61 17.63
C LEU A 176 -29.81 -10.23 19.08
N ALA A 177 -30.81 -10.07 19.94
CA ALA A 177 -30.65 -9.64 21.34
C ALA A 177 -29.58 -10.44 22.10
N VAL A 178 -29.51 -11.75 21.86
CA VAL A 178 -28.52 -12.65 22.50
C VAL A 178 -27.05 -12.30 22.17
N ARG A 179 -26.80 -11.58 21.06
CA ARG A 179 -25.46 -11.13 20.63
C ARG A 179 -25.24 -9.63 20.81
N GLN A 180 -26.30 -8.86 21.04
CA GLN A 180 -26.21 -7.41 21.15
C GLN A 180 -25.31 -6.98 22.30
N LYS A 181 -25.46 -7.59 23.49
CA LYS A 181 -24.66 -7.24 24.68
C LYS A 181 -23.16 -7.30 24.42
N GLU A 182 -22.67 -8.41 23.87
CA GLU A 182 -21.25 -8.61 23.52
C GLU A 182 -20.77 -7.57 22.49
N ARG A 183 -21.59 -7.27 21.48
CA ARG A 183 -21.22 -6.32 20.41
C ARG A 183 -21.23 -4.87 20.89
N TYR A 184 -22.13 -4.51 21.79
CA TYR A 184 -22.12 -3.20 22.45
C TYR A 184 -20.94 -3.07 23.42
N GLN A 185 -20.51 -4.14 24.09
CA GLN A 185 -19.27 -4.14 24.87
C GLN A 185 -18.06 -3.86 23.96
N ALA A 186 -17.95 -4.56 22.83
CA ALA A 186 -16.89 -4.29 21.86
C ALA A 186 -16.95 -2.85 21.31
N THR A 187 -18.15 -2.28 21.13
CA THR A 187 -18.32 -0.88 20.73
C THR A 187 -17.83 0.09 21.80
N LEU A 188 -18.11 -0.21 23.08
CA LEU A 188 -17.66 0.61 24.21
C LEU A 188 -16.14 0.58 24.35
N ASP A 189 -15.52 -0.58 24.20
CA ASP A 189 -14.05 -0.72 24.22
C ASP A 189 -13.41 0.09 23.08
N ASP A 190 -13.99 0.00 21.88
CA ASP A 190 -13.52 0.73 20.69
C ASP A 190 -13.65 2.25 20.85
N TYR A 191 -14.71 2.71 21.51
CA TYR A 191 -14.90 4.12 21.86
C TYR A 191 -13.75 4.62 22.74
N TYR A 192 -13.35 3.85 23.75
CA TYR A 192 -12.24 4.25 24.61
C TYR A 192 -10.92 4.31 23.86
N SER A 193 -10.64 3.31 23.01
CA SER A 193 -9.46 3.36 22.14
C SER A 193 -9.49 4.58 21.20
N PHE A 194 -10.65 4.95 20.67
CA PHE A 194 -10.79 6.14 19.84
C PHE A 194 -10.52 7.42 20.63
N MET A 195 -11.13 7.58 21.82
CA MET A 195 -10.97 8.79 22.63
C MET A 195 -9.59 8.92 23.27
N GLU A 196 -8.91 7.80 23.52
CA GLU A 196 -7.52 7.78 23.98
C GLU A 196 -6.58 8.37 22.92
N GLU A 197 -6.79 8.03 21.65
CA GLU A 197 -5.92 8.47 20.56
C GLU A 197 -6.34 9.82 19.95
N PHE A 198 -7.64 10.06 19.85
CA PHE A 198 -8.24 11.24 19.22
C PHE A 198 -9.25 11.92 20.17
N PRO A 199 -8.79 12.48 21.30
CA PRO A 199 -9.67 13.19 22.25
C PRO A 199 -10.35 14.41 21.61
N GLU A 200 -9.66 15.06 20.66
CA GLU A 200 -10.21 16.07 19.78
C GLU A 200 -10.33 15.52 18.37
N SER A 201 -11.56 15.36 17.89
CA SER A 201 -11.82 14.77 16.58
C SER A 201 -12.92 15.54 15.85
N LYS A 202 -12.82 15.59 14.52
CA LYS A 202 -13.93 16.05 13.68
C LYS A 202 -15.18 15.17 13.82
N TYR A 203 -15.04 13.95 14.35
CA TYR A 203 -16.11 12.99 14.59
C TYR A 203 -16.68 13.02 16.01
N SER A 204 -16.18 13.87 16.92
CA SER A 204 -16.54 13.82 18.36
C SER A 204 -18.05 13.83 18.63
N ARG A 205 -18.85 14.57 17.83
CA ARG A 205 -20.31 14.59 17.97
C ARG A 205 -20.95 13.20 17.77
N ASP A 206 -20.52 12.49 16.73
CA ASP A 206 -21.05 11.16 16.42
C ASP A 206 -20.53 10.11 17.39
N VAL A 207 -19.25 10.18 17.73
CA VAL A 207 -18.59 9.30 18.72
C VAL A 207 -19.29 9.39 20.08
N LYS A 208 -19.61 10.61 20.54
CA LYS A 208 -20.39 10.83 21.78
C LYS A 208 -21.80 10.26 21.71
N ARG A 209 -22.47 10.39 20.56
CA ARG A 209 -23.80 9.78 20.35
C ARG A 209 -23.74 8.25 20.43
N ILE A 210 -22.73 7.64 19.80
CA ILE A 210 -22.52 6.19 19.85
C ILE A 210 -22.30 5.73 21.30
N PHE A 211 -21.46 6.43 22.06
CA PHE A 211 -21.23 6.15 23.48
C PHE A 211 -22.52 6.21 24.29
N GLN A 212 -23.29 7.29 24.19
CA GLN A 212 -24.53 7.47 24.96
C GLN A 212 -25.51 6.30 24.72
N ARG A 213 -25.78 5.97 23.45
CA ARG A 213 -26.70 4.87 23.09
C ARG A 213 -26.17 3.51 23.54
N THR A 214 -24.86 3.30 23.46
CA THR A 214 -24.20 2.07 23.91
C THR A 214 -24.30 1.91 25.43
N SER A 215 -23.99 2.96 26.20
CA SER A 215 -24.06 2.98 27.66
C SER A 215 -25.49 2.82 28.18
N GLU A 216 -26.47 3.45 27.53
CA GLU A 216 -27.90 3.26 27.82
C GLU A 216 -28.31 1.80 27.65
N TYR A 217 -27.93 1.17 26.54
CA TYR A 217 -28.23 -0.24 26.28
C TYR A 217 -27.60 -1.16 27.34
N LEU A 218 -26.33 -0.92 27.68
CA LEU A 218 -25.59 -1.72 28.65
C LEU A 218 -26.01 -1.43 30.11
N LYS A 219 -26.84 -0.41 30.34
CA LYS A 219 -27.28 0.07 31.68
C LYS A 219 -26.11 0.42 32.58
N THR A 220 -25.04 0.93 32.00
CA THR A 220 -23.83 1.32 32.71
C THR A 220 -23.99 2.74 33.24
N GLY A 221 -24.83 2.91 34.27
CA GLY A 221 -25.25 4.22 34.80
C GLY A 221 -24.15 5.09 35.42
N ASN A 222 -22.91 4.60 35.54
CA ASN A 222 -21.77 5.30 36.16
C ASN A 222 -20.56 5.45 35.23
N ILE A 223 -20.71 5.17 33.93
CA ILE A 223 -19.61 5.30 32.98
C ILE A 223 -19.62 6.70 32.38
N GLU A 224 -18.61 7.51 32.71
CA GLU A 224 -18.47 8.87 32.19
C GLU A 224 -17.78 8.89 30.81
N PRO A 225 -18.20 9.79 29.91
CA PRO A 225 -17.47 10.04 28.68
C PRO A 225 -16.09 10.64 29.00
N VAL A 226 -15.06 10.30 28.23
CA VAL A 226 -13.76 10.97 28.32
C VAL A 226 -13.97 12.44 28.00
N ALA A 227 -13.57 13.33 28.91
CA ALA A 227 -13.78 14.76 28.77
C ALA A 227 -12.92 15.32 27.63
N ASN A 228 -13.53 16.09 26.71
CA ASN A 228 -12.79 16.94 25.79
C ASN A 228 -12.20 18.09 26.62
N ASN A 229 -10.89 18.05 26.87
CA ASN A 229 -10.21 19.22 27.42
C ASN A 229 -10.22 20.30 26.34
N GLN A 230 -11.02 21.36 26.55
CA GLN A 230 -10.99 22.59 25.76
C GLN A 230 -9.77 23.45 26.14
#